data_AF-A0A7C3ZCE0-F1
#
_entry.id   AF-A0A7C3ZCE0-F1
#
_cell.length_a   1.000
_cell.length_b   1.000
_cell.length_c   1.000
_cell.angle_alpha   90.00
_cell.angle_beta   90.00
_cell.angle_gamma   90.00
#
_symmetry.space_group_name_H-M   'P 1'
#
loop_
_entity.id
_entity.type
_entity.pdbx_description
1 polymer ?
#
loop_
_entity_poly.entity_id
_entity_poly.type
_entity_poly.pdbx_seq_one_letter_code
_entity_poly.pdbx_strand_id
1 'polypeptide(L)'
;MKRTSAGPNMVTKIYTLNYIPLIPLTEKENDLNTGNESSGGMSVQISGGQMQMGGGNNQGGSVDSESAINIVKILGKVLSRKYGSIAVDPRTNSIIVTDIPEVFPQVEQIIAELDKKAPQILIEARIVEINTDRLNELGIEWGGSRGELAYFAGPARLTDWPLRPGIFSGDNWKYFFPKAPEINTSQSSSGGQTGGEGGGGGSISSIFATGNTSSQGVYYGVFSLAQLQAIFRALISRGEARYLGTPKIVAMNNKTSVITISKEAAVASQTTVTSAGGSTGSSSTGVERKKVGLTLKVTPQVNKEGYITMLVQPQYSDVTSSAITVQGENVLDPITRGALTMVRVKNGQTVVIGGMLSSTEQKIVKKVPLLGYIPVIGWFFTSTSIRRTNTDLVIFLTPTILVD
;
A
#
# COMPACT_ATOMS: atom_id res chain seq x y z
N MET A 1 52.11 -11.52 67.58
CA MET A 1 52.66 -11.75 66.24
C MET A 1 51.71 -11.15 65.21
N LYS A 2 52.05 -9.99 64.62
CA LYS A 2 51.28 -9.36 63.54
C LYS A 2 51.50 -10.16 62.25
N ARG A 3 50.45 -10.76 61.69
CA ARG A 3 50.44 -11.20 60.28
C ARG A 3 49.90 -10.03 59.47
N THR A 4 50.80 -9.27 58.85
CA THR A 4 50.45 -8.36 57.76
C THR A 4 49.95 -9.20 56.59
N SER A 5 48.62 -9.22 56.39
CA SER A 5 48.01 -9.65 55.15
C SER A 5 48.38 -8.64 54.07
N ALA A 6 49.56 -8.79 53.47
CA ALA A 6 49.90 -8.07 52.25
C ALA A 6 48.88 -8.49 51.19
N GLY A 7 47.93 -7.61 50.88
CA GLY A 7 47.07 -7.79 49.72
C GLY A 7 47.93 -7.92 48.45
N PRO A 8 47.44 -8.63 47.43
CA PRO A 8 48.17 -8.72 46.17
C PRO A 8 48.45 -7.30 45.63
N ASN A 9 49.66 -7.10 45.11
CA ASN A 9 50.07 -5.82 44.54
C ASN A 9 49.23 -5.55 43.28
N MET A 10 48.29 -4.61 43.37
CA MET A 10 47.41 -4.24 42.26
C MET A 10 48.01 -3.07 41.50
N VAL A 11 47.92 -3.13 40.18
CA VAL A 11 48.32 -2.05 39.28
C VAL A 11 47.08 -1.60 38.53
N THR A 12 46.95 -0.29 38.30
CA THR A 12 45.92 0.29 37.43
C THR A 12 46.59 0.83 36.17
N LYS A 13 46.10 0.43 34.99
CA LYS A 13 46.51 0.99 33.71
C LYS A 13 45.30 1.53 32.95
N ILE A 14 45.55 2.58 32.18
CA ILE A 14 44.56 3.22 31.32
C ILE A 14 44.91 2.89 29.87
N TYR A 15 43.95 2.37 29.12
CA TYR A 15 44.07 2.05 27.71
C TYR A 15 43.09 2.88 26.90
N THR A 16 43.60 3.70 25.99
CA THR A 16 42.76 4.47 25.05
C THR A 16 42.53 3.64 23.79
N LEU A 17 41.27 3.50 23.38
CA LEU A 17 40.90 2.83 22.14
C LEU A 17 40.84 3.84 20.99
N ASN A 18 41.38 3.46 19.83
CA ASN A 18 41.44 4.34 18.67
C ASN A 18 40.29 4.09 17.70
N TYR A 19 39.82 2.84 17.57
CA TYR A 19 38.90 2.44 16.51
C TYR A 19 37.54 1.92 17.02
N ILE A 20 37.48 1.43 18.26
CA ILE A 20 36.22 0.97 18.87
C ILE A 20 35.62 2.11 19.72
N PRO A 21 34.42 2.62 19.40
CA PRO A 21 33.75 3.61 20.23
C PRO A 21 33.11 2.95 21.46
N LEU A 22 33.34 3.53 22.63
CA LEU A 22 32.75 3.14 23.92
C LEU A 22 31.44 3.88 24.24
N ILE A 23 31.01 4.79 23.37
CA ILE A 23 29.75 5.50 23.51
C ILE A 23 28.59 4.52 23.26
N PRO A 24 27.62 4.39 24.18
CA PRO A 24 26.41 3.65 23.90
C PRO A 24 25.68 4.38 22.76
N LEU A 25 25.64 3.74 21.60
CA LEU A 25 24.75 4.17 20.52
C LEU A 25 23.35 3.86 21.01
N THR A 26 22.70 4.85 21.65
CA THR A 26 21.28 4.76 21.90
C THR A 26 20.61 4.70 20.54
N GLU A 27 20.05 3.54 20.20
CA GLU A 27 19.09 3.40 19.13
C GLU A 27 17.87 4.27 19.46
N LYS A 28 17.96 5.57 19.17
CA LYS A 28 16.77 6.37 18.94
C LYS A 28 16.23 6.03 17.56
N GLU A 29 15.74 4.81 17.40
CA GLU A 29 15.12 4.31 16.16
C GLU A 29 13.70 4.90 15.94
N ASN A 30 13.26 5.90 16.71
CA ASN A 30 11.89 6.46 16.63
C ASN A 30 11.74 7.91 16.12
N ASP A 31 12.80 8.71 16.01
CA ASP A 31 12.63 10.14 15.70
C ASP A 31 12.52 10.46 14.19
N LEU A 32 12.55 9.46 13.30
CA LEU A 32 12.31 9.64 11.86
C LEU A 32 10.89 9.26 11.41
N ASN A 33 9.99 8.83 12.31
CA ASN A 33 8.63 8.44 11.91
C ASN A 33 7.48 8.82 12.86
N THR A 34 7.64 9.79 13.76
CA THR A 34 6.52 10.32 14.54
C THR A 34 6.42 11.83 14.45
N GLY A 35 5.79 12.31 13.38
CA GLY A 35 5.00 13.53 13.49
C GLY A 35 3.75 13.18 14.29
N ASN A 36 3.87 13.15 15.62
CA ASN A 36 2.72 13.05 16.51
C ASN A 36 2.97 13.92 17.73
N GLU A 37 2.95 15.23 17.50
CA GLU A 37 2.76 16.20 18.57
C GLU A 37 1.29 16.22 18.99
N SER A 38 1.07 15.97 20.28
CA SER A 38 -0.06 16.42 21.08
C SER A 38 -1.48 15.96 20.71
N SER A 39 -1.97 14.97 21.45
CA SER A 39 -3.21 15.19 22.21
C SER A 39 -3.21 14.28 23.43
N GLY A 40 -2.98 14.87 24.61
CA GLY A 40 -3.27 14.23 25.88
C GLY A 40 -4.76 13.90 25.94
N GLY A 41 -5.10 12.65 25.66
CA GLY A 41 -6.44 12.10 25.84
C GLY A 41 -6.66 11.78 27.31
N MET A 42 -7.20 12.74 28.05
CA MET A 42 -7.76 12.55 29.38
C MET A 42 -9.04 11.68 29.24
N SER A 43 -8.94 10.37 29.47
CA SER A 43 -10.12 9.51 29.61
C SER A 43 -10.57 9.51 31.07
N VAL A 44 -11.53 10.36 31.41
CA VAL A 44 -12.29 10.27 32.66
C VAL A 44 -13.32 9.16 32.51
N GLN A 45 -13.10 8.04 33.20
CA GLN A 45 -14.08 6.96 33.32
C GLN A 45 -14.65 6.98 34.74
N ILE A 46 -15.83 7.54 34.91
CA ILE A 46 -16.60 7.47 36.16
C ILE A 46 -17.39 6.15 36.13
N SER A 47 -16.98 5.20 36.97
CA SER A 47 -17.88 4.17 37.48
C SER A 47 -17.35 3.67 38.81
N GLY A 48 -18.22 3.67 39.82
CA GLY A 48 -17.87 3.49 41.23
C GLY A 48 -17.27 2.13 41.56
N GLY A 49 -16.42 2.11 42.58
CA GLY A 49 -15.88 0.89 43.18
C GLY A 49 -14.37 0.97 43.39
N GLN A 50 -13.98 1.14 44.66
CA GLN A 50 -12.66 0.93 45.29
C GLN A 50 -11.45 0.61 44.40
N MET A 51 -10.50 1.54 44.35
CA MET A 51 -9.16 1.33 43.77
C MET A 51 -8.22 0.68 44.78
N GLN A 52 -7.85 -0.57 44.51
CA GLN A 52 -6.66 -1.24 45.04
C GLN A 52 -5.50 -1.00 44.06
N MET A 53 -4.48 -0.26 44.51
CA MET A 53 -3.26 0.02 43.76
C MET A 53 -2.41 -1.26 43.64
N GLY A 54 -2.46 -1.89 42.47
CA GLY A 54 -1.52 -2.94 42.06
C GLY A 54 -0.49 -2.38 41.08
N GLY A 55 0.66 -1.95 41.60
CA GLY A 55 1.80 -1.52 40.78
C GLY A 55 2.42 -2.71 40.05
N GLY A 56 2.11 -2.85 38.77
CA GLY A 56 2.81 -3.76 37.87
C GLY A 56 4.21 -3.23 37.56
N ASN A 57 5.22 -3.90 38.11
CA ASN A 57 6.63 -3.71 37.77
C ASN A 57 6.85 -4.07 36.29
N ASN A 58 6.85 -3.06 35.41
CA ASN A 58 7.44 -3.22 34.08
C ASN A 58 8.96 -3.09 34.22
N GLN A 59 9.60 -4.24 34.37
CA GLN A 59 11.04 -4.41 34.25
C GLN A 59 11.42 -3.96 32.82
N GLY A 60 11.99 -2.76 32.73
CA GLY A 60 12.55 -2.24 31.49
C GLY A 60 13.58 -3.23 30.94
N GLY A 61 13.32 -3.75 29.75
CA GLY A 61 14.32 -4.46 28.96
C GLY A 61 15.52 -3.54 28.77
N SER A 62 16.69 -4.03 29.16
CA SER A 62 17.96 -3.36 28.90
C SER A 62 18.11 -3.16 27.40
N VAL A 63 18.07 -1.91 26.96
CA VAL A 63 18.36 -1.53 25.57
C VAL A 63 19.81 -1.87 25.27
N ASP A 64 19.99 -2.76 24.30
CA ASP A 64 21.23 -3.45 23.97
C ASP A 64 22.29 -2.50 23.40
N SER A 65 23.20 -2.02 24.25
CA SER A 65 24.40 -1.29 23.82
C SER A 65 25.49 -2.29 23.37
N GLU A 66 25.34 -2.86 22.17
CA GLU A 66 26.12 -3.99 21.66
C GLU A 66 27.65 -3.79 21.61
N SER A 67 28.16 -2.58 21.34
CA SER A 67 29.60 -2.40 21.07
C SER A 67 30.47 -2.30 22.33
N ALA A 68 30.03 -1.55 23.34
CA ALA A 68 30.80 -1.33 24.57
C ALA A 68 30.73 -2.53 25.54
N ILE A 69 29.61 -3.25 25.56
CA ILE A 69 29.42 -4.42 26.45
C ILE A 69 30.31 -5.59 26.03
N ASN A 70 30.55 -5.77 24.72
CA ASN A 70 31.32 -6.90 24.23
C ASN A 70 32.79 -6.87 24.66
N ILE A 71 33.47 -5.73 24.59
CA ILE A 71 34.88 -5.65 25.00
C ILE A 71 35.06 -5.79 26.52
N VAL A 72 34.21 -5.17 27.32
CA VAL A 72 34.25 -5.28 28.79
C VAL A 72 33.97 -6.72 29.25
N LYS A 73 33.03 -7.41 28.58
CA LYS A 73 32.70 -8.82 28.87
C LYS A 73 33.83 -9.78 28.49
N ILE A 74 34.56 -9.52 27.41
CA ILE A 74 35.72 -10.32 27.00
C ILE A 74 36.87 -10.13 27.99
N LEU A 75 37.20 -8.87 28.31
CA LEU A 75 38.27 -8.54 29.25
C LEU A 75 37.96 -9.06 30.66
N GLY A 76 36.71 -8.95 31.13
CA GLY A 76 36.29 -9.44 32.44
C GLY A 76 36.45 -10.96 32.64
N LYS A 77 36.57 -11.76 31.57
CA LYS A 77 36.85 -13.20 31.66
C LYS A 77 38.33 -13.52 31.88
N VAL A 78 39.22 -12.59 31.52
CA VAL A 78 40.68 -12.75 31.59
C VAL A 78 41.23 -12.19 32.90
N LEU A 79 40.50 -11.26 33.53
CA LEU A 79 40.85 -10.70 34.83
C LEU A 79 40.78 -11.71 35.97
N SER A 80 41.53 -11.41 37.03
CA SER A 80 41.51 -12.16 38.28
C SER A 80 40.12 -12.12 38.92
N ARG A 81 39.51 -13.30 39.09
CA ARG A 81 38.13 -13.47 39.60
C ARG A 81 37.84 -12.77 40.93
N LYS A 82 38.87 -12.50 41.73
CA LYS A 82 38.73 -11.98 43.10
C LYS A 82 39.09 -10.50 43.24
N TYR A 83 39.88 -9.95 42.32
CA TYR A 83 40.54 -8.64 42.50
C TYR A 83 40.50 -7.74 41.26
N GLY A 84 40.18 -8.28 40.09
CA GLY A 84 40.14 -7.52 38.85
C GLY A 84 38.90 -6.63 38.75
N SER A 85 39.09 -5.38 38.35
CA SER A 85 38.00 -4.43 38.05
C SER A 85 38.24 -3.70 36.74
N ILE A 86 37.18 -3.45 35.98
CA ILE A 86 37.18 -2.70 34.73
C ILE A 86 36.21 -1.54 34.88
N ALA A 87 36.69 -0.34 34.61
CA ALA A 87 35.84 0.83 34.41
C ALA A 87 36.04 1.34 32.97
N VAL A 88 34.97 1.86 32.38
CA VAL A 88 35.01 2.48 31.05
C VAL A 88 34.69 3.95 31.21
N ASP A 89 35.48 4.81 30.59
CA ASP A 89 35.16 6.23 30.41
C ASP A 89 34.82 6.49 28.94
N PRO A 90 33.52 6.59 28.58
CA PRO A 90 33.09 6.87 27.21
C PRO A 90 33.55 8.25 26.70
N ARG A 91 33.79 9.22 27.60
CA ARG A 91 34.17 10.59 27.21
C ARG A 91 35.57 10.65 26.63
N THR A 92 36.49 9.85 27.16
CA THR A 92 37.88 9.78 26.72
C THR A 92 38.18 8.52 25.90
N ASN A 93 37.15 7.76 25.52
CA ASN A 93 37.25 6.47 24.85
C ASN A 93 38.31 5.55 25.47
N SER A 94 38.36 5.51 26.81
CA SER A 94 39.42 4.84 27.55
C SER A 94 38.85 3.77 28.50
N ILE A 95 39.56 2.66 28.61
CA ILE A 95 39.29 1.57 29.53
C ILE A 95 40.31 1.64 30.66
N ILE A 96 39.82 1.66 31.90
CA ILE A 96 40.63 1.64 33.11
C ILE A 96 40.58 0.21 33.65
N VAL A 97 41.72 -0.47 33.65
CA VAL A 97 41.85 -1.85 34.13
C VAL A 97 42.70 -1.86 35.39
N THR A 98 42.18 -2.47 36.46
CA THR A 98 42.88 -2.67 37.73
C THR A 98 42.99 -4.15 38.02
N ASP A 99 44.20 -4.71 38.07
CA ASP A 99 44.45 -6.13 38.36
C ASP A 99 45.90 -6.38 38.83
N ILE A 100 46.28 -7.65 39.00
CA ILE A 100 47.62 -8.15 39.33
C ILE A 100 48.56 -7.94 38.11
N PRO A 101 49.84 -7.53 38.31
CA PRO A 101 50.81 -7.29 37.25
C PRO A 101 50.97 -8.42 36.23
N GLU A 102 50.73 -9.68 36.62
CA GLU A 102 50.88 -10.86 35.77
C GLU A 102 49.84 -10.96 34.63
N VAL A 103 48.67 -10.33 34.77
CA VAL A 103 47.57 -10.42 33.80
C VAL A 103 47.69 -9.37 32.69
N PHE A 104 48.41 -8.27 32.94
CA PHE A 104 48.52 -7.15 32.01
C PHE A 104 49.10 -7.49 30.63
N PRO A 105 50.13 -8.35 30.49
CA PRO A 105 50.61 -8.76 29.16
C PRO A 105 49.51 -9.40 28.30
N GLN A 106 48.61 -10.18 28.91
CA GLN A 106 47.48 -10.80 28.19
C GLN A 106 46.41 -9.78 27.82
N VAL A 107 46.10 -8.85 28.73
CA VAL A 107 45.15 -7.75 28.48
C VAL A 107 45.65 -6.85 27.33
N GLU A 108 46.93 -6.50 27.32
CA GLU A 108 47.56 -5.70 26.26
C GLU A 108 47.49 -6.39 24.91
N GLN A 109 47.78 -7.70 24.86
CA GLN A 109 47.67 -8.48 23.62
C GLN A 109 46.24 -8.52 23.08
N ILE A 110 45.23 -8.67 23.96
CA ILE A 110 43.82 -8.69 23.57
C ILE A 110 43.38 -7.32 23.07
N ILE A 111 43.73 -6.24 23.77
CA ILE A 111 43.38 -4.88 23.36
C ILE A 111 44.01 -4.54 22.01
N ALA A 112 45.27 -4.90 21.79
CA ALA A 112 45.96 -4.68 20.52
C ALA A 112 45.33 -5.49 19.35
N GLU A 113 44.81 -6.69 19.61
CA GLU A 113 44.16 -7.51 18.58
C GLU A 113 42.73 -7.04 18.27
N LEU A 114 42.03 -6.47 19.25
CA LEU A 114 40.65 -5.97 19.12
C LEU A 114 40.59 -4.55 18.53
N ASP A 115 41.49 -3.64 18.92
CA ASP A 115 41.49 -2.23 18.48
C ASP A 115 42.13 -2.09 17.08
N LYS A 116 41.49 -2.66 16.06
CA LYS A 116 41.89 -2.54 14.65
C LYS A 116 40.94 -1.64 13.87
N LYS A 117 41.47 -0.95 12.86
CA LYS A 117 40.68 -0.14 11.92
C LYS A 117 39.61 -1.02 11.25
N ALA A 118 38.34 -0.72 11.51
CA ALA A 118 37.23 -1.39 10.84
C ALA A 118 37.11 -0.89 9.40
N PRO A 119 36.96 -1.79 8.40
CA PRO A 119 36.72 -1.36 7.03
C PRO A 119 35.36 -0.67 6.92
N GLN A 120 35.29 0.34 6.05
CA GLN A 120 34.03 0.96 5.64
C GLN A 120 33.59 0.35 4.31
N ILE A 121 32.28 0.20 4.13
CA ILE A 121 31.69 -0.41 2.95
C ILE A 121 30.67 0.56 2.38
N LEU A 122 30.86 0.94 1.12
CA LEU A 122 29.86 1.61 0.31
C LEU A 122 28.91 0.56 -0.26
N ILE A 123 27.62 0.67 0.06
CA ILE A 123 26.57 -0.19 -0.48
C ILE A 123 25.72 0.62 -1.43
N GLU A 124 25.61 0.14 -2.66
CA GLU A 124 24.72 0.66 -3.69
C GLU A 124 23.64 -0.37 -4.00
N ALA A 125 22.37 0.00 -3.83
CA ALA A 125 21.25 -0.80 -4.32
C ALA A 125 20.68 -0.13 -5.57
N ARG A 126 20.31 -0.91 -6.59
CA ARG A 126 19.59 -0.41 -7.77
C ARG A 126 18.27 -1.16 -7.90
N ILE A 127 17.17 -0.43 -7.81
CA ILE A 127 15.82 -0.95 -8.01
C ILE A 127 15.39 -0.48 -9.40
N VAL A 128 15.22 -1.41 -10.33
CA VAL A 128 14.79 -1.13 -11.69
C VAL A 128 13.41 -1.74 -11.89
N GLU A 129 12.45 -0.91 -12.28
CA GLU A 129 11.12 -1.37 -12.67
C GLU A 129 10.79 -0.88 -14.07
N ILE A 130 10.27 -1.78 -14.90
CA ILE A 130 9.80 -1.46 -16.24
C ILE A 130 8.34 -1.90 -16.32
N ASN A 131 7.47 -0.93 -16.56
CA ASN A 131 6.06 -1.19 -16.82
C ASN A 131 5.78 -0.96 -18.31
N THR A 132 5.26 -1.96 -18.99
CA THR A 132 4.86 -1.86 -20.39
C THR A 132 3.37 -2.11 -20.51
N ASP A 133 2.66 -1.20 -21.18
CA ASP A 133 1.24 -1.34 -21.50
C ASP A 133 1.09 -1.37 -23.01
N ARG A 134 0.40 -2.39 -23.52
CA ARG A 134 0.13 -2.54 -24.96
C ARG A 134 -1.35 -2.76 -25.14
N LEU A 135 -2.00 -1.88 -25.89
CA LEU A 135 -3.41 -1.98 -26.25
C LEU A 135 -3.52 -2.11 -27.77
N ASN A 136 -4.13 -3.20 -28.22
CA ASN A 136 -4.48 -3.42 -29.61
C ASN A 136 -6.00 -3.54 -29.72
N GLU A 137 -6.62 -2.62 -30.44
CA GLU A 137 -8.05 -2.64 -30.76
C GLU A 137 -8.24 -2.70 -32.27
N LEU A 138 -9.06 -3.65 -32.71
CA LEU A 138 -9.40 -3.78 -34.11
C LEU A 138 -10.81 -4.36 -34.25
N GLY A 139 -11.65 -3.68 -35.03
CA GLY A 139 -12.91 -4.20 -35.50
C GLY A 139 -13.99 -3.12 -35.65
N ILE A 140 -15.22 -3.57 -35.84
CA ILE A 140 -16.38 -2.70 -36.00
C ILE A 140 -17.32 -2.93 -34.81
N GLU A 141 -17.62 -1.86 -34.08
CA GLU A 141 -18.69 -1.86 -33.10
C GLU A 141 -20.00 -1.49 -33.80
N TRP A 142 -20.99 -2.37 -33.66
CA TRP A 142 -22.32 -2.17 -34.20
C TRP A 142 -23.30 -1.83 -33.06
N GLY A 143 -24.19 -0.87 -33.29
CA GLY A 143 -25.28 -0.48 -32.38
C GLY A 143 -25.14 0.93 -31.79
N GLY A 144 -26.21 1.41 -31.16
CA GLY A 144 -26.26 2.72 -30.50
C GLY A 144 -25.48 2.78 -29.18
N SER A 145 -25.62 3.87 -28.41
CA SER A 145 -24.92 4.13 -27.13
C SER A 145 -25.01 2.97 -26.12
N ARG A 146 -26.06 2.14 -26.19
CA ARG A 146 -26.29 0.98 -25.30
C ARG A 146 -26.00 -0.38 -25.96
N GLY A 147 -25.44 -0.41 -27.18
CA GLY A 147 -25.18 -1.65 -27.94
C GLY A 147 -26.42 -2.27 -28.58
N GLU A 148 -27.54 -1.56 -28.61
CA GLU A 148 -28.78 -1.97 -29.28
C GLU A 148 -28.62 -1.84 -30.81
N LEU A 149 -28.87 -2.93 -31.53
CA LEU A 149 -28.76 -3.02 -32.99
C LEU A 149 -30.10 -2.78 -33.70
N ALA A 150 -31.19 -3.07 -32.99
CA ALA A 150 -32.55 -2.95 -33.46
C ALA A 150 -33.48 -2.76 -32.27
N TYR A 151 -34.54 -1.97 -32.49
CA TYR A 151 -35.64 -1.84 -31.56
C TYR A 151 -36.72 -2.86 -31.94
N PHE A 152 -37.10 -3.69 -30.96
CA PHE A 152 -38.22 -4.62 -31.05
C PHE A 152 -39.30 -4.19 -30.06
N ALA A 153 -40.48 -3.87 -30.57
CA ALA A 153 -41.71 -3.84 -29.80
C ALA A 153 -42.55 -5.06 -30.20
N GLY A 154 -42.91 -5.90 -29.25
CA GLY A 154 -43.82 -7.02 -29.50
C GLY A 154 -45.23 -6.53 -29.81
N PRO A 155 -46.03 -7.30 -30.58
CA PRO A 155 -47.44 -6.98 -30.74
C PRO A 155 -48.14 -7.07 -29.38
N ALA A 156 -48.95 -6.06 -29.07
CA ALA A 156 -49.73 -6.02 -27.85
C ALA A 156 -51.21 -5.90 -28.22
N ARG A 157 -52.07 -6.57 -27.46
CA ARG A 157 -53.52 -6.38 -27.54
C ARG A 157 -53.98 -5.87 -26.20
N LEU A 158 -54.82 -4.84 -26.21
CA LEU A 158 -55.57 -4.50 -25.00
C LEU A 158 -56.48 -5.70 -24.68
N THR A 159 -56.30 -6.29 -23.51
CA THR A 159 -57.15 -7.38 -23.00
C THR A 159 -58.26 -6.86 -22.11
N ASP A 160 -58.58 -5.57 -22.21
CA ASP A 160 -59.64 -4.94 -21.42
C ASP A 160 -60.98 -5.55 -21.83
N TRP A 161 -61.43 -6.50 -21.02
CA TRP A 161 -62.74 -7.14 -21.03
C TRP A 161 -63.84 -6.06 -20.96
N PRO A 162 -65.02 -6.22 -21.61
CA PRO A 162 -65.82 -5.13 -22.16
C PRO A 162 -66.47 -4.27 -21.07
N LEU A 163 -65.72 -3.31 -20.55
CA LEU A 163 -66.20 -2.18 -19.78
C LEU A 163 -65.60 -0.93 -20.42
N ARG A 164 -65.86 -0.70 -21.71
CA ARG A 164 -65.69 0.63 -22.29
C ARG A 164 -66.92 1.48 -21.95
N PRO A 165 -66.73 2.73 -21.48
CA PRO A 165 -67.83 3.57 -21.01
C PRO A 165 -68.56 4.11 -22.23
N GLY A 166 -69.82 3.74 -22.38
CA GLY A 166 -70.60 4.17 -23.54
C GLY A 166 -72.11 4.06 -23.44
N ILE A 167 -72.69 3.90 -22.23
CA ILE A 167 -74.15 3.98 -22.00
C ILE A 167 -74.51 4.64 -20.64
N PHE A 168 -73.64 4.60 -19.62
CA PHE A 168 -73.88 5.28 -18.34
C PHE A 168 -72.84 6.37 -18.11
N SER A 169 -73.21 7.62 -18.41
CA SER A 169 -72.41 8.81 -18.15
C SER A 169 -72.31 9.07 -16.64
N GLY A 170 -71.19 8.68 -16.03
CA GLY A 170 -70.86 8.99 -14.65
C GLY A 170 -69.49 8.41 -14.28
N ASP A 171 -68.60 9.24 -13.74
CA ASP A 171 -67.20 8.96 -13.41
C ASP A 171 -67.02 8.04 -12.18
N ASN A 172 -67.86 7.01 -12.06
CA ASN A 172 -67.95 6.16 -10.86
C ASN A 172 -66.97 4.97 -10.91
N TRP A 173 -66.16 4.86 -11.97
CA TRP A 173 -65.19 3.77 -12.13
C TRP A 173 -63.88 4.01 -11.38
N LYS A 174 -63.67 5.22 -10.84
CA LYS A 174 -62.56 5.55 -9.94
C LYS A 174 -62.51 4.69 -8.68
N TYR A 175 -63.63 4.07 -8.29
CA TYR A 175 -63.73 3.22 -7.11
C TYR A 175 -63.43 1.73 -7.37
N PHE A 176 -63.42 1.28 -8.62
CA PHE A 176 -63.19 -0.13 -8.98
C PHE A 176 -61.73 -0.44 -9.29
N PHE A 177 -60.99 0.54 -9.84
CA PHE A 177 -59.55 0.43 -10.07
C PHE A 177 -58.88 1.72 -9.58
N PRO A 178 -58.50 1.81 -8.29
CA PRO A 178 -57.72 2.94 -7.83
C PRO A 178 -56.42 3.00 -8.64
N LYS A 179 -56.16 4.12 -9.30
CA LYS A 179 -54.82 4.40 -9.81
C LYS A 179 -53.86 4.38 -8.62
N ALA A 180 -52.71 3.72 -8.77
CA ALA A 180 -51.63 3.81 -7.80
C ALA A 180 -51.39 5.30 -7.44
N PRO A 181 -51.09 5.61 -6.17
CA PRO A 181 -51.44 6.90 -5.58
C PRO A 181 -50.78 8.05 -6.34
N GLU A 182 -51.60 9.05 -6.67
CA GLU A 182 -51.17 10.42 -6.94
C GLU A 182 -50.47 10.94 -5.66
N ILE A 183 -49.21 10.54 -5.47
CA ILE A 183 -48.30 11.16 -4.51
C ILE A 183 -47.93 12.53 -5.08
N ASN A 184 -48.80 13.49 -4.77
CA ASN A 184 -48.51 14.86 -4.39
C ASN A 184 -47.16 15.42 -4.91
N THR A 185 -47.19 16.08 -6.07
CA THR A 185 -46.20 17.12 -6.40
C THR A 185 -46.94 18.41 -6.69
N SER A 186 -47.00 19.26 -5.68
CA SER A 186 -47.47 20.64 -5.69
C SER A 186 -46.84 21.46 -6.82
N GLN A 187 -47.66 21.81 -7.80
CA GLN A 187 -47.85 23.16 -8.34
C GLN A 187 -46.66 24.14 -8.30
N SER A 188 -46.10 24.48 -9.46
CA SER A 188 -45.76 25.87 -9.81
C SER A 188 -45.45 26.04 -11.32
N SER A 189 -46.28 26.89 -11.96
CA SER A 189 -46.02 27.80 -13.10
C SER A 189 -45.01 27.40 -14.20
N SER A 190 -45.27 27.47 -15.50
CA SER A 190 -45.99 28.50 -16.27
C SER A 190 -45.98 28.12 -17.76
N GLY A 191 -47.03 28.47 -18.51
CA GLY A 191 -46.94 28.61 -19.97
C GLY A 191 -47.92 27.83 -20.86
N GLY A 192 -49.23 27.93 -20.58
CA GLY A 192 -50.31 28.03 -21.58
C GLY A 192 -50.48 26.98 -22.68
N GLN A 193 -51.48 26.10 -22.52
CA GLN A 193 -52.52 25.93 -23.53
C GLN A 193 -53.82 25.41 -22.90
N THR A 194 -54.91 26.09 -23.25
CA THR A 194 -56.30 25.89 -22.82
C THR A 194 -56.91 24.63 -23.43
N GLY A 195 -57.62 23.82 -22.63
CA GLY A 195 -58.63 22.91 -23.16
C GLY A 195 -58.92 21.68 -22.30
N GLY A 196 -60.06 21.71 -21.60
CA GLY A 196 -60.90 20.54 -21.32
C GLY A 196 -60.35 19.49 -20.35
N GLU A 197 -60.80 19.56 -19.10
CA GLU A 197 -60.93 18.38 -18.25
C GLU A 197 -61.85 17.37 -18.94
N GLY A 198 -61.28 16.24 -19.36
CA GLY A 198 -62.03 15.19 -20.01
C GLY A 198 -61.16 13.97 -20.30
N GLY A 199 -61.43 12.87 -19.59
CA GLY A 199 -61.11 11.52 -20.06
C GLY A 199 -59.71 11.04 -19.73
N GLY A 200 -59.61 10.25 -18.65
CA GLY A 200 -58.47 9.38 -18.41
C GLY A 200 -58.33 8.34 -19.53
N GLY A 201 -57.45 8.62 -20.49
CA GLY A 201 -56.81 7.59 -21.30
C GLY A 201 -55.63 7.02 -20.51
N GLY A 202 -55.61 5.70 -20.28
CA GLY A 202 -54.40 5.03 -19.82
C GLY A 202 -53.30 5.28 -20.85
N SER A 203 -52.32 6.12 -20.51
CA SER A 203 -51.11 6.23 -21.31
C SER A 203 -50.32 4.95 -21.07
N ILE A 204 -50.27 4.13 -22.11
CA ILE A 204 -49.29 3.06 -22.25
C ILE A 204 -47.94 3.73 -22.10
N SER A 205 -47.07 3.18 -21.25
CA SER A 205 -45.68 3.64 -21.20
C SER A 205 -45.14 3.69 -22.63
N SER A 206 -44.54 4.81 -23.00
CA SER A 206 -44.05 5.10 -24.36
C SER A 206 -42.98 4.11 -24.85
N ILE A 207 -42.60 3.14 -24.03
CA ILE A 207 -41.75 2.00 -24.40
C ILE A 207 -42.48 0.95 -25.25
N PHE A 208 -43.83 0.91 -25.27
CA PHE A 208 -44.63 -0.07 -26.02
C PHE A 208 -45.47 0.50 -27.16
N ALA A 209 -45.53 1.82 -27.33
CA ALA A 209 -46.37 2.46 -28.35
C ALA A 209 -45.50 3.12 -29.43
N THR A 210 -45.12 2.36 -30.46
CA THR A 210 -44.95 3.01 -31.78
C THR A 210 -46.37 3.36 -32.20
N GLY A 211 -46.70 4.66 -32.31
CA GLY A 211 -48.05 5.23 -32.37
C GLY A 211 -48.98 4.81 -33.53
N ASN A 212 -48.79 3.63 -34.14
CA ASN A 212 -49.69 3.05 -35.13
C ASN A 212 -50.69 2.13 -34.43
N THR A 213 -51.86 2.67 -34.10
CA THR A 213 -52.97 1.95 -33.49
C THR A 213 -53.94 1.43 -34.55
N SER A 214 -54.46 0.22 -34.36
CA SER A 214 -55.69 -0.22 -35.03
C SER A 214 -56.91 0.24 -34.21
N SER A 215 -58.06 0.44 -34.87
CA SER A 215 -59.31 0.84 -34.20
C SER A 215 -59.81 -0.16 -33.14
N GLN A 216 -59.24 -1.37 -33.10
CA GLN A 216 -59.59 -2.44 -32.17
C GLN A 216 -58.62 -2.61 -30.99
N GLY A 217 -57.69 -1.67 -30.75
CA GLY A 217 -56.78 -1.75 -29.60
C GLY A 217 -55.68 -2.80 -29.75
N VAL A 218 -55.36 -3.19 -30.99
CA VAL A 218 -54.20 -4.01 -31.33
C VAL A 218 -53.06 -3.08 -31.74
N TYR A 219 -51.93 -3.22 -31.05
CA TYR A 219 -50.64 -2.62 -31.38
C TYR A 219 -49.84 -3.64 -32.18
N TYR A 220 -49.43 -3.24 -33.39
CA TYR A 220 -48.55 -4.08 -34.19
C TYR A 220 -47.14 -4.08 -33.60
N GLY A 221 -46.50 -5.24 -33.66
CA GLY A 221 -45.08 -5.32 -33.33
C GLY A 221 -44.26 -4.55 -34.36
N VAL A 222 -43.29 -3.78 -33.90
CA VAL A 222 -42.41 -3.00 -34.78
C VAL A 222 -40.99 -3.53 -34.62
N PHE A 223 -40.36 -3.81 -35.75
CA PHE A 223 -38.94 -4.07 -35.86
C PHE A 223 -38.31 -2.90 -36.60
N SER A 224 -37.47 -2.12 -35.92
CA SER A 224 -36.81 -0.95 -36.48
C SER A 224 -35.30 -1.04 -36.34
N LEU A 225 -34.58 -0.79 -37.44
CA LEU A 225 -33.11 -0.64 -37.44
C LEU A 225 -32.68 0.83 -37.35
N ALA A 226 -33.56 1.75 -36.92
CA ALA A 226 -33.23 3.17 -36.84
C ALA A 226 -32.04 3.48 -35.92
N GLN A 227 -31.69 2.57 -35.00
CA GLN A 227 -30.55 2.68 -34.08
C GLN A 227 -29.28 1.97 -34.60
N LEU A 228 -29.29 1.41 -35.82
CA LEU A 228 -28.13 0.73 -36.37
C LEU A 228 -27.04 1.75 -36.73
N GLN A 229 -26.01 1.81 -35.90
CA GLN A 229 -24.80 2.58 -36.14
C GLN A 229 -23.60 1.63 -36.27
N ALA A 230 -22.61 2.02 -37.08
CA ALA A 230 -21.35 1.30 -37.20
C ALA A 230 -20.18 2.25 -36.89
N ILE A 231 -19.29 1.81 -36.00
CA ILE A 231 -18.09 2.55 -35.61
C ILE A 231 -16.88 1.66 -35.87
N PHE A 232 -16.02 2.06 -36.78
CA PHE A 232 -14.75 1.38 -37.02
C PHE A 232 -13.73 1.82 -35.97
N ARG A 233 -13.15 0.85 -35.25
CA ARG A 233 -12.08 1.07 -34.28
C ARG A 233 -10.82 0.34 -34.74
N ALA A 234 -9.75 1.10 -34.92
CA ALA A 234 -8.41 0.60 -35.14
C ALA A 234 -7.44 1.43 -34.32
N LEU A 235 -6.85 0.83 -33.29
CA LEU A 235 -5.93 1.49 -32.38
C LEU A 235 -4.82 0.52 -32.01
N ILE A 236 -3.57 0.97 -32.13
CA ILE A 236 -2.41 0.33 -31.51
C ILE A 236 -1.79 1.38 -30.61
N SER A 237 -1.77 1.12 -29.30
CA SER A 237 -1.14 1.96 -28.30
C SER A 237 -0.08 1.16 -27.55
N ARG A 238 1.08 1.79 -27.32
CA ARG A 238 2.18 1.24 -26.54
C ARG A 238 2.67 2.31 -25.57
N GLY A 239 2.50 2.04 -24.28
CA GLY A 239 3.12 2.80 -23.20
C GLY A 239 4.30 2.04 -22.60
N GLU A 240 5.34 2.76 -22.22
CA GLU A 240 6.46 2.23 -21.45
C GLU A 240 6.84 3.24 -20.38
N ALA A 241 6.91 2.80 -19.13
CA ALA A 241 7.39 3.57 -18.00
C ALA A 241 8.57 2.84 -17.38
N ARG A 242 9.65 3.59 -17.12
CA ARG A 242 10.87 3.05 -16.51
C ARG A 242 11.16 3.79 -15.22
N TYR A 243 11.37 3.04 -14.15
CA TYR A 243 11.74 3.55 -12.85
C TYR A 243 13.13 3.02 -12.47
N LEU A 244 13.97 3.90 -11.94
CA LEU A 244 15.31 3.58 -11.47
C LEU A 244 15.57 4.30 -10.14
N GLY A 245 15.63 3.54 -9.05
CA GLY A 245 16.05 4.03 -7.74
C GLY A 245 17.46 3.54 -7.40
N THR A 246 18.39 4.45 -7.08
CA THR A 246 19.78 4.10 -6.75
C THR A 246 20.25 4.63 -5.39
N PRO A 247 19.66 4.20 -4.26
CA PRO A 247 20.15 4.61 -2.94
C PRO A 247 21.57 4.07 -2.69
N LYS A 248 22.42 4.94 -2.13
CA LYS A 248 23.79 4.61 -1.73
C LYS A 248 24.01 5.01 -0.29
N ILE A 249 24.70 4.15 0.47
CA ILE A 249 25.03 4.42 1.87
C ILE A 249 26.39 3.83 2.21
N VAL A 250 27.16 4.52 3.03
CA VAL A 250 28.40 4.00 3.61
C VAL A 250 28.11 3.49 5.01
N ALA A 251 28.51 2.26 5.30
CA ALA A 251 28.33 1.62 6.59
C ALA A 251 29.67 1.07 7.10
N MET A 252 29.87 1.11 8.42
CA MET A 252 30.99 0.42 9.06
C MET A 252 30.72 -1.09 9.14
N ASN A 253 31.79 -1.88 9.18
CA ASN A 253 31.68 -3.31 9.43
C ASN A 253 30.85 -3.63 10.69
N ASN A 254 29.91 -4.54 10.58
CA ASN A 254 28.96 -4.96 11.62
C ASN A 254 28.04 -3.85 12.16
N LYS A 255 27.87 -2.73 11.46
CA LYS A 255 26.93 -1.67 11.86
C LYS A 255 25.77 -1.54 10.88
N THR A 256 24.57 -1.53 11.43
CA THR A 256 23.36 -1.25 10.67
C THR A 256 23.34 0.22 10.25
N SER A 257 22.96 0.49 9.00
CA SER A 257 22.83 1.84 8.46
C SER A 257 21.58 1.92 7.60
N VAL A 258 20.90 3.06 7.66
CA VAL A 258 19.63 3.29 6.96
C VAL A 258 19.69 4.62 6.21
N ILE A 259 19.27 4.60 4.94
CA ILE A 259 18.99 5.81 4.15
C ILE A 259 17.53 5.75 3.70
N THR A 260 16.80 6.85 3.91
CA THR A 260 15.41 7.00 3.49
C THR A 260 15.24 8.30 2.73
N ILE A 261 14.67 8.21 1.53
CA ILE A 261 14.30 9.32 0.65
C ILE A 261 12.80 9.22 0.45
N SER A 262 12.01 9.99 1.20
CA SER A 262 10.55 9.86 1.24
C SER A 262 9.84 11.19 0.99
N LYS A 263 8.64 11.11 0.41
CA LYS A 263 7.62 12.17 0.38
C LYS A 263 6.44 11.75 1.26
N GLU A 264 5.70 12.72 1.80
CA GLU A 264 4.48 12.46 2.56
C GLU A 264 3.26 12.51 1.63
N ALA A 265 2.68 11.34 1.36
CA ALA A 265 1.47 11.23 0.55
C ALA A 265 0.23 11.16 1.45
N ALA A 266 -0.86 11.78 1.01
CA ALA A 266 -2.17 11.67 1.65
C ALA A 266 -2.85 10.36 1.22
N VAL A 267 -3.13 9.47 2.18
CA VAL A 267 -3.75 8.15 1.98
C VAL A 267 -5.07 8.13 2.77
N ALA A 268 -6.11 7.47 2.24
CA ALA A 268 -7.41 7.37 2.91
C ALA A 268 -7.28 6.39 4.07
N SER A 269 -7.77 6.80 5.23
CA SER A 269 -7.92 5.94 6.40
C SER A 269 -9.39 5.93 6.78
N GLN A 270 -10.04 4.78 6.65
CA GLN A 270 -11.42 4.62 7.10
C GLN A 270 -11.39 4.09 8.53
N THR A 271 -11.84 4.91 9.48
CA THR A 271 -12.01 4.48 10.87
C THR A 271 -13.49 4.21 11.09
N THR A 272 -13.85 2.94 11.21
CA THR A 272 -15.21 2.54 11.62
C THR A 272 -15.27 2.58 13.14
N VAL A 273 -16.02 3.53 13.70
CA VAL A 273 -16.30 3.55 15.14
C VAL A 273 -17.61 2.78 15.34
N THR A 274 -17.53 1.54 15.84
CA THR A 274 -18.72 0.81 16.28
C THR A 274 -19.02 1.19 17.72
N SER A 275 -20.09 1.97 17.94
CA SER A 275 -20.62 2.23 19.29
C SER A 275 -21.18 0.94 19.88
N ALA A 276 -20.80 0.62 21.12
CA ALA A 276 -21.40 -0.46 21.89
C ALA A 276 -22.87 -0.14 22.17
N GLY A 277 -23.80 -0.81 21.46
CA GLY A 277 -25.24 -0.58 21.65
C GLY A 277 -26.16 -0.83 20.46
N GLY A 278 -25.67 -1.37 19.33
CA GLY A 278 -26.57 -1.84 18.26
C GLY A 278 -27.27 -0.76 17.43
N SER A 279 -26.76 0.48 17.39
CA SER A 279 -27.17 1.49 16.41
C SER A 279 -26.04 1.79 15.42
N THR A 280 -26.41 2.17 14.20
CA THR A 280 -25.56 2.40 13.03
C THR A 280 -24.28 3.15 13.38
N GLY A 281 -23.13 2.48 13.27
CA GLY A 281 -21.82 3.10 13.48
C GLY A 281 -21.55 4.15 12.41
N SER A 282 -21.21 5.36 12.84
CA SER A 282 -20.75 6.43 11.95
C SER A 282 -19.35 6.07 11.43
N SER A 283 -19.21 5.80 10.14
CA SER A 283 -17.92 5.69 9.48
C SER A 283 -17.35 7.09 9.25
N SER A 284 -16.28 7.46 9.98
CA SER A 284 -15.52 8.66 9.67
C SER A 284 -14.35 8.26 8.77
N THR A 285 -14.22 8.91 7.62
CA THR A 285 -13.08 8.69 6.73
C THR A 285 -12.14 9.87 6.90
N GLY A 286 -10.94 9.60 7.40
CA GLY A 286 -9.86 10.57 7.56
C GLY A 286 -8.81 10.42 6.47
N VAL A 287 -7.95 11.43 6.33
CA VAL A 287 -6.77 11.37 5.49
C VAL A 287 -5.56 11.22 6.40
N GLU A 288 -4.80 10.14 6.23
CA GLU A 288 -3.56 9.87 6.95
C GLU A 288 -2.36 10.19 6.06
N ARG A 289 -1.32 10.82 6.64
CA ARG A 289 -0.06 11.09 5.92
C ARG A 289 0.84 9.87 6.03
N LYS A 290 1.12 9.21 4.90
CA LYS A 290 2.05 8.07 4.83
C LYS A 290 3.33 8.46 4.10
N LYS A 291 4.48 8.12 4.69
CA LYS A 291 5.79 8.28 4.05
C LYS A 291 5.96 7.22 2.95
N VAL A 292 6.12 7.67 1.72
CA VAL A 292 6.41 6.81 0.56
C VAL A 292 7.69 7.26 -0.13
N GLY A 293 8.52 6.31 -0.56
CA GLY A 293 9.78 6.59 -1.25
C GLY A 293 10.78 5.44 -1.19
N LEU A 294 12.06 5.75 -1.31
CA LEU A 294 13.14 4.77 -1.29
C LEU A 294 13.71 4.64 0.12
N THR A 295 13.84 3.40 0.61
CA THR A 295 14.52 3.09 1.87
C THR A 295 15.51 1.96 1.62
N LEU A 296 16.72 2.09 2.14
CA LEU A 296 17.72 1.02 2.17
C LEU A 296 18.23 0.88 3.59
N LYS A 297 17.93 -0.25 4.23
CA LYS A 297 18.52 -0.70 5.50
C LYS A 297 19.52 -1.81 5.21
N VAL A 298 20.73 -1.70 5.73
CA VAL A 298 21.80 -2.67 5.48
C VAL A 298 22.71 -2.84 6.70
N THR A 299 23.14 -4.07 6.94
CA THR A 299 24.15 -4.43 7.95
C THR A 299 25.23 -5.27 7.26
N PRO A 300 26.41 -4.70 6.94
CA PRO A 300 27.48 -5.43 6.26
C PRO A 300 28.45 -6.11 7.23
N GLN A 301 29.02 -7.23 6.81
CA GLN A 301 30.08 -7.97 7.49
C GLN A 301 31.15 -8.37 6.48
N VAL A 302 32.38 -7.88 6.66
CA VAL A 302 33.53 -8.19 5.82
C VAL A 302 34.25 -9.43 6.34
N ASN A 303 34.44 -10.41 5.45
CA ASN A 303 35.21 -11.62 5.73
C ASN A 303 36.67 -11.45 5.27
N LYS A 304 37.56 -12.29 5.80
CA LYS A 304 39.01 -12.26 5.49
C LYS A 304 39.35 -12.51 4.01
N GLU A 305 38.43 -13.08 3.24
CA GLU A 305 38.60 -13.40 1.81
C GLU A 305 38.07 -12.30 0.87
N GLY A 306 37.71 -11.12 1.38
CA GLY A 306 37.17 -10.01 0.57
C GLY A 306 35.72 -10.21 0.12
N TYR A 307 35.02 -11.21 0.68
CA TYR A 307 33.58 -11.36 0.60
C TYR A 307 32.88 -10.55 1.69
N ILE A 308 31.76 -9.95 1.32
CA ILE A 308 30.95 -9.10 2.19
C ILE A 308 29.59 -9.78 2.31
N THR A 309 29.28 -10.25 3.52
CA THR A 309 27.96 -10.76 3.87
C THR A 309 27.12 -9.59 4.34
N MET A 310 25.91 -9.40 3.79
CA MET A 310 25.05 -8.27 4.15
C MET A 310 23.64 -8.77 4.40
N LEU A 311 23.05 -8.33 5.50
CA LEU A 311 21.60 -8.31 5.65
C LEU A 311 21.09 -7.04 4.98
N VAL A 312 20.27 -7.16 3.94
CA VAL A 312 19.77 -6.02 3.15
C VAL A 312 18.26 -5.99 3.09
N GLN A 313 17.73 -4.79 3.20
CA GLN A 313 16.31 -4.49 3.04
C GLN A 313 16.14 -3.23 2.17
N PRO A 314 16.35 -3.32 0.84
CA PRO A 314 15.92 -2.29 -0.08
C PRO A 314 14.40 -2.33 -0.24
N GLN A 315 13.79 -1.16 -0.17
CA GLN A 315 12.37 -0.94 -0.33
C GLN A 315 12.14 0.33 -1.17
N TYR A 316 11.18 0.24 -2.07
CA TYR A 316 10.60 1.34 -2.81
C TYR A 316 9.10 1.37 -2.55
N SER A 317 8.56 2.51 -2.19
CA SER A 317 7.12 2.71 -2.08
C SER A 317 6.68 3.94 -2.87
N ASP A 318 5.50 3.82 -3.47
CA ASP A 318 4.84 4.92 -4.15
C ASP A 318 3.34 4.86 -3.87
N VAL A 319 2.61 5.79 -4.45
CA VAL A 319 1.17 5.90 -4.33
C VAL A 319 0.52 5.80 -5.71
N THR A 320 -0.58 5.07 -5.79
CA THR A 320 -1.43 4.99 -6.99
C THR A 320 -2.82 5.51 -6.68
N SER A 321 -3.58 5.94 -7.68
CA SER A 321 -4.98 6.35 -7.47
C SER A 321 -5.81 5.16 -7.00
N SER A 322 -6.45 5.31 -5.85
CA SER A 322 -7.37 4.31 -5.29
C SER A 322 -8.60 4.16 -6.17
N ALA A 323 -9.19 2.97 -6.18
CA ALA A 323 -10.50 2.73 -6.80
C ALA A 323 -11.68 3.30 -5.97
N ILE A 324 -11.39 3.82 -4.78
CA ILE A 324 -12.37 4.35 -3.82
C ILE A 324 -12.17 5.88 -3.74
N THR A 325 -13.27 6.62 -3.88
CA THR A 325 -13.32 8.07 -3.64
C THR A 325 -13.87 8.35 -2.26
N VAL A 326 -13.27 9.30 -1.53
CA VAL A 326 -13.73 9.72 -0.20
C VAL A 326 -14.20 11.16 -0.30
N GLN A 327 -15.45 11.45 0.06
CA GLN A 327 -16.05 12.80 -0.03
C GLN A 327 -15.95 13.43 -1.44
N GLY A 328 -15.90 12.62 -2.50
CA GLY A 328 -15.77 13.10 -3.88
C GLY A 328 -14.33 13.38 -4.32
N GLU A 329 -13.35 13.24 -3.44
CA GLU A 329 -11.93 13.38 -3.75
C GLU A 329 -11.27 12.03 -4.06
N ASN A 330 -10.36 12.04 -5.02
CA ASN A 330 -9.53 10.88 -5.36
C ASN A 330 -8.51 10.66 -4.26
N VAL A 331 -8.50 9.45 -3.69
CA VAL A 331 -7.51 9.08 -2.69
C VAL A 331 -6.45 8.18 -3.30
N LEU A 332 -5.36 7.96 -2.56
CA LEU A 332 -4.19 7.23 -3.01
C LEU A 332 -3.96 5.97 -2.18
N ASP A 333 -3.65 4.86 -2.84
CA ASP A 333 -3.26 3.59 -2.24
C ASP A 333 -1.72 3.45 -2.29
N PRO A 334 -1.06 3.13 -1.15
CA PRO A 334 0.38 2.92 -1.12
C PRO A 334 0.75 1.55 -1.69
N ILE A 335 1.64 1.53 -2.67
CA ILE A 335 2.25 0.31 -3.23
C ILE A 335 3.69 0.23 -2.70
N THR A 336 4.11 -0.94 -2.24
CA THR A 336 5.48 -1.19 -1.78
C THR A 336 6.12 -2.34 -2.55
N ARG A 337 7.40 -2.19 -2.89
CA ARG A 337 8.24 -3.15 -3.61
C ARG A 337 9.55 -3.25 -2.85
N GLY A 338 10.01 -4.44 -2.54
CA GLY A 338 11.25 -4.59 -1.78
C GLY A 338 11.65 -6.05 -1.63
N ALA A 339 12.81 -6.25 -1.02
CA ALA A 339 13.32 -7.58 -0.68
C ALA A 339 14.00 -7.52 0.69
N LEU A 340 13.83 -8.55 1.50
CA LEU A 340 14.60 -8.76 2.73
C LEU A 340 15.41 -10.03 2.55
N THR A 341 16.73 -9.92 2.53
CA THR A 341 17.59 -11.09 2.30
C THR A 341 18.97 -10.92 2.91
N MET A 342 19.64 -12.05 3.13
CA MET A 342 21.04 -12.11 3.52
C MET A 342 21.84 -12.63 2.33
N VAL A 343 22.76 -11.81 1.82
CA VAL A 343 23.54 -12.14 0.62
C VAL A 343 25.02 -11.97 0.87
N ARG A 344 25.83 -12.86 0.27
CA ARG A 344 27.29 -12.78 0.29
C ARG A 344 27.79 -12.43 -1.10
N VAL A 345 28.51 -11.32 -1.21
CA VAL A 345 28.95 -10.76 -2.50
C VAL A 345 30.43 -10.42 -2.40
N LYS A 346 31.18 -10.58 -3.50
CA LYS A 346 32.58 -10.17 -3.55
C LYS A 346 32.68 -8.65 -3.65
N ASN A 347 33.75 -8.07 -3.10
CA ASN A 347 34.04 -6.64 -3.25
C ASN A 347 33.94 -6.16 -4.72
N GLY A 348 33.17 -5.10 -4.96
CA GLY A 348 32.99 -4.46 -6.27
C GLY A 348 32.09 -5.21 -7.26
N GLN A 349 31.58 -6.39 -6.90
CA GLN A 349 30.70 -7.17 -7.78
C GLN A 349 29.22 -6.85 -7.52
N THR A 350 28.42 -6.85 -8.58
CA THR A 350 26.97 -6.70 -8.50
C THR A 350 26.30 -8.06 -8.44
N VAL A 351 25.36 -8.23 -7.52
CA VAL A 351 24.47 -9.39 -7.46
C VAL A 351 23.01 -8.95 -7.68
N VAL A 352 22.21 -9.81 -8.29
CA VAL A 352 20.75 -9.67 -8.31
C VAL A 352 20.20 -10.35 -7.07
N ILE A 353 19.52 -9.59 -6.21
CA ILE A 353 19.00 -10.12 -4.94
C ILE A 353 17.51 -10.52 -5.03
N GLY A 354 16.82 -10.07 -6.08
CA GLY A 354 15.42 -10.36 -6.28
C GLY A 354 14.87 -9.75 -7.57
N GLY A 355 13.74 -10.26 -8.01
CA GLY A 355 12.99 -9.74 -9.13
C GLY A 355 11.61 -10.36 -9.24
N MET A 356 10.74 -9.72 -10.02
CA MET A 356 9.39 -10.18 -10.31
C MET A 356 9.07 -9.85 -11.75
N LEU A 357 8.55 -10.83 -12.48
CA LEU A 357 7.97 -10.64 -13.81
C LEU A 357 6.48 -10.91 -13.66
N SER A 358 5.66 -9.90 -13.94
CA SER A 358 4.20 -10.03 -13.91
C SER A 358 3.64 -9.67 -15.28
N SER A 359 2.84 -10.54 -15.86
CA SER A 359 2.19 -10.31 -17.15
C SER A 359 0.69 -10.57 -17.01
N THR A 360 -0.10 -9.53 -17.28
CA THR A 360 -1.55 -9.59 -17.26
C THR A 360 -2.06 -9.31 -18.66
N GLU A 361 -2.85 -10.22 -19.22
CA GLU A 361 -3.52 -10.05 -20.51
C GLU A 361 -5.03 -10.03 -20.32
N GLN A 362 -5.66 -8.97 -20.82
CA GLN A 362 -7.10 -8.79 -20.85
C GLN A 362 -7.56 -8.76 -22.30
N LYS A 363 -8.36 -9.75 -22.69
CA LYS A 363 -8.97 -9.84 -24.03
C LYS A 363 -10.48 -9.67 -23.93
N ILE A 364 -10.99 -8.59 -24.50
CA ILE A 364 -12.41 -8.30 -24.62
C ILE A 364 -12.82 -8.50 -26.08
N VAL A 365 -13.78 -9.39 -26.33
CA VAL A 365 -14.36 -9.61 -27.67
C VAL A 365 -15.84 -9.23 -27.63
N LYS A 366 -16.18 -8.15 -28.33
CA LYS A 366 -17.57 -7.77 -28.59
C LYS A 366 -17.93 -8.26 -29.99
N LYS A 367 -19.09 -8.87 -30.15
CA LYS A 367 -19.53 -9.35 -31.46
C LYS A 367 -21.04 -9.35 -31.58
N VAL A 368 -21.53 -9.17 -32.80
CA VAL A 368 -22.96 -9.32 -33.11
C VAL A 368 -23.32 -10.81 -33.01
N PRO A 369 -24.33 -11.20 -32.23
CA PRO A 369 -24.82 -12.57 -32.20
C PRO A 369 -25.18 -13.06 -33.62
N LEU A 370 -25.01 -14.36 -33.89
CA LEU A 370 -25.15 -14.99 -35.22
C LEU A 370 -24.08 -14.54 -36.25
N LEU A 371 -24.05 -13.26 -36.63
CA LEU A 371 -23.18 -12.75 -37.71
C LEU A 371 -21.69 -12.78 -37.38
N GLY A 372 -21.32 -12.59 -36.10
CA GLY A 372 -19.93 -12.64 -35.65
C GLY A 372 -19.31 -14.05 -35.64
N TYR A 373 -20.10 -15.11 -35.89
CA TYR A 373 -19.61 -16.49 -35.95
C TYR A 373 -19.40 -17.01 -37.38
N ILE A 374 -19.83 -16.26 -38.40
CA ILE A 374 -19.71 -16.70 -39.80
C ILE A 374 -18.22 -16.66 -40.21
N PRO A 375 -17.65 -17.74 -40.78
CA PRO A 375 -16.29 -17.71 -41.28
C PRO A 375 -16.13 -16.64 -42.38
N VAL A 376 -14.93 -16.09 -42.52
CA VAL A 376 -14.57 -15.02 -43.48
C VAL A 376 -15.17 -13.65 -43.17
N ILE A 377 -16.50 -13.53 -43.09
CA ILE A 377 -17.17 -12.23 -42.89
C ILE A 377 -17.38 -11.84 -41.42
N GLY A 378 -17.28 -12.79 -40.49
CA GLY A 378 -17.51 -12.54 -39.06
C GLY A 378 -16.55 -11.51 -38.46
N TRP A 379 -15.37 -11.30 -39.06
CA TRP A 379 -14.41 -10.28 -38.63
C TRP A 379 -14.99 -8.86 -38.69
N PHE A 380 -15.83 -8.56 -39.70
CA PHE A 380 -16.53 -7.27 -39.81
C PHE A 380 -17.64 -7.08 -38.77
N PHE A 381 -18.05 -8.15 -38.07
CA PHE A 381 -19.08 -8.13 -37.02
C PHE A 381 -18.51 -8.38 -35.63
N THR A 382 -17.19 -8.29 -35.49
CA THR A 382 -16.46 -8.46 -34.24
C THR A 382 -15.57 -7.24 -33.98
N SER A 383 -15.43 -6.89 -32.71
CA SER A 383 -14.46 -5.93 -32.20
C SER A 383 -13.66 -6.61 -31.09
N THR A 384 -12.35 -6.67 -31.27
CA THR A 384 -11.44 -7.30 -30.31
C THR A 384 -10.51 -6.25 -29.74
N SER A 385 -10.50 -6.13 -28.41
CA SER A 385 -9.56 -5.29 -27.65
C SER A 385 -8.70 -6.20 -26.79
N ILE A 386 -7.38 -6.17 -27.03
CA ILE A 386 -6.38 -6.93 -26.29
C ILE A 386 -5.48 -5.92 -25.59
N ARG A 387 -5.53 -5.91 -24.26
CA ARG A 387 -4.60 -5.13 -23.43
C ARG A 387 -3.64 -6.08 -22.72
N ARG A 388 -2.35 -5.85 -22.86
CA ARG A 388 -1.30 -6.59 -22.15
C ARG A 388 -0.46 -5.63 -21.33
N THR A 389 -0.44 -5.84 -20.02
CA THR A 389 0.39 -5.10 -19.07
C THR A 389 1.48 -6.02 -18.55
N ASN A 390 2.75 -5.66 -18.74
CA ASN A 390 3.87 -6.35 -18.12
C ASN A 390 4.58 -5.43 -17.12
N THR A 391 4.93 -5.98 -15.96
CA THR A 391 5.69 -5.31 -14.92
C THR A 391 6.90 -6.16 -14.59
N ASP A 392 8.08 -5.64 -14.89
CA ASP A 392 9.37 -6.29 -14.65
C ASP A 392 10.12 -5.51 -13.57
N LEU A 393 10.38 -6.15 -12.44
CA LEU A 393 11.15 -5.60 -11.31
C LEU A 393 12.44 -6.39 -11.15
N VAL A 394 13.57 -5.70 -11.02
CA VAL A 394 14.86 -6.30 -10.68
C VAL A 394 15.59 -5.44 -9.66
N ILE A 395 16.12 -6.08 -8.61
CA ILE A 395 16.88 -5.42 -7.55
C ILE A 395 18.32 -5.92 -7.58
N PHE A 396 19.24 -4.98 -7.79
CA PHE A 396 20.68 -5.19 -7.78
C PHE A 396 21.30 -4.65 -6.51
N LEU A 397 22.40 -5.27 -6.07
CA LEU A 397 23.20 -4.83 -4.93
C LEU A 397 24.68 -4.89 -5.30
N THR A 398 25.42 -3.82 -5.00
CA THR A 398 26.86 -3.72 -5.24
C THR A 398 27.55 -3.16 -4.00
N PRO A 399 28.29 -3.98 -3.25
CA PRO A 399 29.12 -3.49 -2.16
C PRO A 399 30.55 -3.18 -2.63
N THR A 400 31.13 -2.11 -2.09
CA THR A 400 32.52 -1.71 -2.35
C THR A 400 33.20 -1.40 -1.03
N ILE A 401 34.29 -2.08 -0.71
CA ILE A 401 35.14 -1.79 0.46
C ILE A 401 35.90 -0.51 0.15
N LEU A 402 35.73 0.50 1.01
CA LEU A 402 36.52 1.71 0.99
C LEU A 402 37.81 1.41 1.77
N VAL A 403 38.92 1.34 1.02
CA VAL A 403 40.26 1.21 1.60
C VAL A 403 40.81 2.61 1.75
N ASP A 404 41.28 2.92 2.96
CA ASP A 404 41.96 4.17 3.29
C ASP A 404 43.20 3.85 4.10
#